data_AF-A0A812Z794-F1
#
_entry.id   AF-A0A812Z794-F1
#
_cell.length_a   1.000
_cell.length_b   1.000
_cell.length_c   1.000
_cell.angle_alpha   90.00
_cell.angle_beta   90.00
_cell.angle_gamma   90.00
#
_symmetry.space_group_name_H-M   'P 1'
#
loop_
_entity.id
_entity.type
_entity.pdbx_description
1 polymer ?
#
loop_
_entity_poly.entity_id
_entity_poly.type
_entity_poly.pdbx_seq_one_letter_code
_entity_poly.pdbx_strand_id
1 'polypeptide(L)'
;MADLVINPLGAGPFQLARTLEERRSKQLEDLDRVDRLWEFRLCEEMLRDCLDGYARHGERDMLSTAEEVLMTAEELLRRITELAILHEQSDEAFLDSIGRRGKSGTFTADVDGGLLVQALRSPDFREKGGLTRCLISSRLLVSGLLESVVGELTCWRSHPSESDLQAWRRWDKTYERLASRVAAVQQAENAKRAVPTADPMARWRCLEAQQCDAADGVQITECFAGHTAACAPMCGYGQTTPS
;
A
#
# COMPACT_ATOMS: atom_id res chain seq x y z
N MET A 1 -34.67 70.67 -9.78
CA MET A 1 -33.22 70.59 -9.59
C MET A 1 -32.96 69.25 -8.92
N ALA A 2 -32.28 68.34 -9.61
CA ALA A 2 -32.01 66.99 -9.13
C ALA A 2 -30.68 66.99 -8.38
N ASP A 3 -30.72 66.68 -7.09
CA ASP A 3 -29.52 66.45 -6.30
C ASP A 3 -28.92 65.10 -6.69
N LEU A 4 -27.72 65.15 -7.28
CA LEU A 4 -26.84 64.01 -7.44
C LEU A 4 -26.43 63.51 -6.05
N VAL A 5 -27.06 62.42 -5.61
CA VAL A 5 -26.57 61.62 -4.48
C VAL A 5 -25.33 60.87 -4.97
N ILE A 6 -24.16 61.45 -4.74
CA ILE A 6 -22.87 60.76 -4.88
C ILE A 6 -22.82 59.71 -3.77
N ASN A 7 -22.92 58.44 -4.16
CA ASN A 7 -22.79 57.30 -3.27
C ASN A 7 -21.31 57.17 -2.84
N PRO A 8 -20.91 57.41 -1.57
CA PRO A 8 -19.50 57.50 -1.20
C PRO A 8 -18.88 56.15 -0.81
N LEU A 9 -19.48 55.03 -1.23
CA LEU A 9 -19.05 53.68 -0.84
C LEU A 9 -18.76 52.78 -2.05
N GLY A 10 -18.26 53.35 -3.14
CA GLY A 10 -17.58 52.56 -4.18
C GLY A 10 -16.29 51.99 -3.60
N ALA A 11 -16.15 50.65 -3.60
CA ALA A 11 -14.92 49.98 -3.17
C ALA A 11 -13.70 50.65 -3.82
N GLY A 12 -12.74 51.10 -3.01
CA GLY A 12 -11.55 51.78 -3.51
C GLY A 12 -10.75 50.88 -4.47
N PRO A 13 -9.90 51.45 -5.35
CA PRO A 13 -9.16 50.68 -6.36
C PRO A 13 -8.31 49.54 -5.76
N PHE A 14 -7.80 49.71 -4.53
CA PHE A 14 -7.09 48.65 -3.80
C PHE A 14 -8.00 47.53 -3.29
N GLN A 15 -9.25 47.83 -2.93
CA GLN A 15 -10.24 46.81 -2.55
C GLN A 15 -10.72 46.04 -3.78
N LEU A 16 -10.91 46.72 -4.92
CA LEU A 16 -11.22 46.08 -6.19
C LEU A 16 -10.09 45.16 -6.66
N ALA A 17 -8.83 45.61 -6.62
CA ALA A 17 -7.67 44.79 -6.97
C ALA A 17 -7.59 43.53 -6.09
N ARG A 18 -7.73 43.69 -4.77
CA ARG A 18 -7.75 42.57 -3.82
C ARG A 18 -8.89 41.58 -4.10
N THR A 19 -10.10 42.07 -4.37
CA THR A 19 -11.24 41.17 -4.70
C THR A 19 -11.06 40.46 -6.04
N LEU A 20 -10.35 41.05 -7.01
CA LEU A 20 -10.04 40.41 -8.29
C LEU A 20 -8.95 39.35 -8.13
N GLU A 21 -7.92 39.63 -7.33
CA GLU A 21 -6.90 38.65 -6.96
C GLU A 21 -7.52 37.46 -6.21
N GLU A 22 -8.35 37.72 -5.19
CA GLU A 22 -9.07 36.69 -4.44
C GLU A 22 -9.98 35.84 -5.35
N ARG A 23 -10.70 36.46 -6.31
CA ARG A 23 -11.51 35.73 -7.30
C ARG A 23 -10.66 34.87 -8.23
N ARG A 24 -9.51 35.38 -8.67
CA ARG A 24 -8.59 34.66 -9.56
C ARG A 24 -7.94 33.48 -8.85
N SER A 25 -7.50 33.66 -7.60
CA SER A 25 -6.95 32.56 -6.79
C SER A 25 -8.00 31.46 -6.58
N LYS A 26 -9.23 31.84 -6.21
CA LYS A 26 -10.32 30.87 -6.06
C LYS A 26 -10.64 30.12 -7.37
N GLN A 27 -10.61 30.81 -8.50
CA GLN A 27 -10.86 30.17 -9.80
C GLN A 27 -9.76 29.17 -10.17
N LEU A 28 -8.50 29.45 -9.83
CA LEU A 28 -7.39 28.51 -10.06
C LEU A 28 -7.49 27.28 -9.15
N GLU A 29 -7.85 27.47 -7.88
CA GLU A 29 -8.10 26.35 -6.95
C GLU A 29 -9.27 25.46 -7.40
N ASP A 30 -10.35 26.07 -7.90
CA ASP A 30 -11.50 25.34 -8.45
C ASP A 30 -11.09 24.51 -9.68
N LEU A 31 -10.18 25.02 -10.53
CA LEU A 31 -9.64 24.27 -11.67
C LEU A 31 -8.75 23.11 -11.22
N ASP A 32 -7.80 23.36 -10.32
CA ASP A 32 -6.92 22.32 -9.77
C ASP A 32 -7.71 21.20 -9.10
N ARG A 33 -8.79 21.54 -8.39
CA ARG A 33 -9.69 20.58 -7.76
C ARG A 33 -10.42 19.73 -8.81
N VAL A 34 -10.89 20.35 -9.89
CA VAL A 34 -11.54 19.62 -11.00
C VAL A 34 -10.55 18.68 -11.67
N ASP A 35 -9.32 19.13 -11.91
CA ASP A 35 -8.26 18.31 -12.51
C ASP A 35 -7.92 17.09 -11.64
N ARG A 36 -7.80 17.27 -10.32
CA ARG A 36 -7.57 16.15 -9.38
C ARG A 36 -8.72 15.15 -9.37
N LEU A 37 -9.96 15.63 -9.43
CA LEU A 37 -11.14 14.76 -9.50
C LEU A 37 -11.17 13.96 -10.80
N TRP A 38 -10.86 14.60 -11.94
CA TRP A 38 -10.73 13.91 -13.23
C TRP A 38 -9.65 12.85 -13.19
N GLU A 39 -8.49 13.17 -12.63
CA GLU A 39 -7.37 12.23 -12.51
C GLU A 39 -7.71 11.05 -11.59
N PHE A 40 -8.42 11.30 -10.49
CA PHE A 40 -8.93 10.24 -9.62
C PHE A 40 -9.85 9.29 -10.38
N ARG A 41 -10.81 9.83 -11.14
CA ARG A 41 -11.74 9.02 -11.93
C ARG A 41 -11.03 8.19 -13.00
N LEU A 42 -10.01 8.76 -13.63
CA LEU A 42 -9.17 8.04 -14.59
C LEU A 42 -8.43 6.89 -13.90
N CYS A 43 -7.85 7.12 -12.72
CA CYS A 43 -7.17 6.07 -11.97
C CYS A 43 -8.12 4.95 -11.56
N GLU A 44 -9.34 5.29 -11.12
CA GLU A 44 -10.39 4.32 -10.79
C GLU A 44 -10.79 3.49 -12.02
N GLU A 45 -10.93 4.11 -13.18
CA GLU A 45 -11.24 3.42 -14.44
C GLU A 45 -10.11 2.48 -14.88
N MET A 46 -8.86 2.94 -14.82
CA MET A 46 -7.69 2.10 -15.12
C MET A 46 -7.57 0.92 -14.14
N LEU A 47 -7.96 1.12 -12.88
CA LEU A 47 -7.96 0.07 -11.86
C LEU A 47 -9.05 -0.96 -12.16
N ARG A 48 -10.23 -0.52 -12.60
CA ARG A 48 -11.29 -1.40 -13.10
C ARG A 48 -10.78 -2.26 -14.25
N ASP A 49 -10.17 -1.64 -15.25
CA ASP A 49 -9.70 -2.35 -16.44
C ASP A 49 -8.65 -3.41 -16.11
N CYS A 50 -7.71 -3.09 -15.22
CA CYS A 50 -6.66 -4.06 -14.85
C CYS A 50 -7.20 -5.19 -13.96
N LEU A 51 -8.00 -4.90 -12.93
CA LEU A 51 -8.49 -5.90 -11.99
C LEU A 51 -9.63 -6.73 -12.58
N ASP A 52 -10.61 -6.12 -13.26
CA ASP A 52 -11.67 -6.89 -13.94
C ASP A 52 -11.09 -7.65 -15.14
N GLY A 53 -10.14 -7.05 -15.86
CA GLY A 53 -9.44 -7.68 -16.97
C GLY A 53 -8.70 -8.94 -16.52
N TYR A 54 -7.99 -8.90 -15.40
CA TYR A 54 -7.34 -10.08 -14.83
C TYR A 54 -8.36 -11.07 -14.27
N ALA A 55 -9.43 -10.63 -13.61
CA ALA A 55 -10.44 -11.52 -13.07
C ALA A 55 -11.14 -12.37 -14.14
N ARG A 56 -11.36 -11.83 -15.34
CA ARG A 56 -12.03 -12.52 -16.45
C ARG A 56 -11.11 -13.46 -17.22
N HIS A 57 -9.84 -13.10 -17.36
CA HIS A 57 -8.96 -13.73 -18.33
C HIS A 57 -7.71 -14.38 -17.72
N GLY A 58 -7.41 -14.12 -16.45
CA GLY A 58 -6.20 -14.57 -15.79
C GLY A 58 -4.93 -14.03 -16.47
N GLU A 59 -3.84 -14.79 -16.30
CA GLU A 59 -2.57 -14.53 -17.00
C GLU A 59 -2.73 -14.87 -18.48
N ARG A 60 -2.69 -13.85 -19.34
CA ARG A 60 -2.89 -14.00 -20.80
C ARG A 60 -1.58 -14.14 -21.57
N ASP A 61 -0.59 -13.31 -21.25
CA ASP A 61 0.67 -13.17 -21.98
C ASP A 61 1.83 -12.79 -21.04
N MET A 62 3.08 -12.79 -21.55
CA MET A 62 4.29 -12.40 -20.80
C MET A 62 4.25 -10.98 -20.21
N LEU A 63 3.34 -10.13 -20.69
CA LEU A 63 3.13 -8.73 -20.27
C LEU A 63 1.87 -8.54 -19.40
N SER A 64 1.20 -9.63 -19.03
CA SER A 64 0.01 -9.63 -18.16
C SER A 64 0.17 -10.66 -17.05
N THR A 65 1.37 -10.75 -16.51
CA THR A 65 1.66 -11.59 -15.35
C THR A 65 0.95 -11.05 -14.11
N ALA A 66 0.74 -11.91 -13.11
CA ALA A 66 0.17 -11.46 -11.83
C ALA A 66 1.00 -10.34 -11.18
N GLU A 67 2.32 -10.35 -11.39
CA GLU A 67 3.24 -9.34 -10.86
C GLU A 67 3.06 -7.99 -11.54
N GLU A 68 3.04 -7.94 -12.87
CA GLU A 68 2.85 -6.69 -13.62
C GLU A 68 1.48 -6.05 -13.36
N VAL A 69 0.42 -6.87 -13.29
CA VAL A 69 -0.93 -6.39 -12.97
C VAL A 69 -0.97 -5.84 -11.55
N LEU A 70 -0.34 -6.52 -10.58
CA LEU A 70 -0.29 -6.05 -9.20
C LEU A 70 0.51 -4.75 -9.07
N MET A 71 1.66 -4.63 -9.74
CA MET A 71 2.44 -3.39 -9.78
C MET A 71 1.65 -2.24 -10.38
N THR A 72 0.92 -2.48 -11.47
CA THR A 72 0.05 -1.48 -12.10
C THR A 72 -1.06 -1.04 -11.16
N ALA A 73 -1.75 -1.99 -10.52
CA ALA A 73 -2.79 -1.69 -9.53
C ALA A 73 -2.23 -0.89 -8.34
N GLU A 74 -1.04 -1.25 -7.84
CA GLU A 74 -0.39 -0.55 -6.73
C GLU A 74 0.00 0.88 -7.10
N GLU A 75 0.48 1.14 -8.32
CA GLU A 75 0.77 2.49 -8.81
C GLU A 75 -0.50 3.35 -8.85
N LEU A 76 -1.60 2.80 -9.37
CA LEU A 76 -2.89 3.49 -9.42
C LEU A 76 -3.42 3.81 -8.01
N LEU A 77 -3.36 2.85 -7.07
CA LEU A 77 -3.79 3.05 -5.68
C LEU A 77 -2.94 4.10 -4.97
N ARG A 78 -1.63 4.11 -5.24
CA ARG A 78 -0.74 5.15 -4.73
C ARG A 78 -1.14 6.51 -5.26
N ARG A 79 -1.38 6.63 -6.57
CA ARG A 79 -1.78 7.90 -7.18
C ARG A 79 -3.11 8.41 -6.62
N ILE A 80 -4.08 7.52 -6.43
CA ILE A 80 -5.36 7.83 -5.77
C ILE A 80 -5.13 8.37 -4.36
N THR A 81 -4.25 7.75 -3.58
CA THR A 81 -3.90 8.19 -2.22
C THR A 81 -3.23 9.57 -2.23
N GLU A 82 -2.31 9.81 -3.16
CA GLU A 82 -1.67 11.13 -3.33
C GLU A 82 -2.69 12.22 -3.66
N LEU A 83 -3.62 11.95 -4.59
CA LEU A 83 -4.65 12.91 -4.97
C LEU A 83 -5.56 13.28 -3.80
N ALA A 84 -5.89 12.32 -2.93
CA ALA A 84 -6.68 12.54 -1.74
C ALA A 84 -5.94 13.47 -0.74
N ILE A 85 -4.67 13.17 -0.44
CA ILE A 85 -3.86 13.98 0.49
C ILE A 85 -3.69 15.41 -0.05
N LEU A 86 -3.38 15.55 -1.34
CA LEU A 86 -3.22 16.86 -1.97
C LEU A 86 -4.53 17.67 -1.93
N HIS A 87 -5.68 16.99 -2.06
CA HIS A 87 -6.99 17.64 -1.98
C HIS A 87 -7.30 18.12 -0.56
N GLU A 88 -7.06 17.30 0.47
CA GLU A 88 -7.22 17.67 1.87
C GLU A 88 -6.35 18.91 2.22
N GLN A 89 -5.09 18.93 1.77
CA GLN A 89 -4.18 20.06 2.00
C GLN A 89 -4.68 21.37 1.37
N SER A 90 -5.24 21.31 0.15
CA SER A 90 -5.80 22.52 -0.49
C SER A 90 -7.05 23.04 0.22
N ASP A 91 -7.92 22.14 0.70
CA ASP A 91 -9.14 22.55 1.40
C ASP A 91 -8.80 23.19 2.76
N GLU A 92 -7.84 22.64 3.50
CA GLU A 92 -7.36 23.21 4.77
C GLU A 92 -6.68 24.57 4.58
N ALA A 93 -5.83 24.72 3.56
CA ALA A 93 -5.17 25.99 3.23
C ALA A 93 -6.21 27.07 2.85
N PHE A 94 -7.25 26.70 2.10
CA PHE A 94 -8.33 27.61 1.75
C PHE A 94 -9.10 28.07 2.99
N LEU A 95 -9.49 27.16 3.89
CA LEU A 95 -10.21 27.48 5.13
C LEU A 95 -9.41 28.39 6.06
N ASP A 96 -8.09 28.24 6.09
CA ASP A 96 -7.20 29.12 6.85
C ASP A 96 -7.13 30.53 6.25
N SER A 97 -7.04 30.63 4.91
CA SER A 97 -6.98 31.91 4.19
C SER A 97 -8.21 32.80 4.38
N ILE A 98 -9.39 32.21 4.60
CA ILE A 98 -10.66 32.93 4.82
C ILE A 98 -10.95 33.20 6.31
N GLY A 99 -10.01 32.88 7.22
CA GLY A 99 -10.15 33.15 8.65
C GLY A 99 -11.31 32.42 9.34
N ARG A 100 -11.85 31.36 8.71
CA ARG A 100 -12.98 30.58 9.25
C ARG A 100 -12.58 29.49 10.24
N ARG A 101 -11.30 29.38 10.60
CA ARG A 101 -10.81 28.40 11.58
C ARG A 101 -11.23 28.79 13.00
N GLY A 102 -12.49 28.52 13.33
CA GLY A 102 -12.96 28.45 14.70
C GLY A 102 -12.45 27.15 15.32
N LYS A 103 -11.39 27.25 16.15
CA LYS A 103 -10.97 26.28 17.18
C LYS A 103 -11.65 24.90 17.10
N SER A 104 -11.23 24.06 16.16
CA SER A 104 -11.32 22.61 16.32
C SER A 104 -9.89 22.12 16.41
N GLY A 105 -9.56 21.48 17.52
CA GLY A 105 -8.19 21.12 17.88
C GLY A 105 -7.59 20.05 16.96
N THR A 106 -6.25 19.99 17.00
CA THR A 106 -5.37 18.89 16.55
C THR A 106 -5.46 18.58 15.04
N PHE A 107 -4.44 18.78 14.21
CA PHE A 107 -3.05 18.33 14.31
C PHE A 107 -2.21 19.13 13.28
N THR A 108 -0.90 18.95 13.27
CA THR A 108 0.11 19.56 12.37
C THR A 108 -0.04 19.18 10.89
N ALA A 109 -1.19 19.46 10.27
CA ALA A 109 -1.60 18.92 8.96
C ALA A 109 -0.65 19.26 7.78
N ASP A 110 0.01 20.42 7.79
CA ASP A 110 0.84 20.84 6.64
C ASP A 110 2.15 20.05 6.53
N VAL A 111 2.72 19.63 7.67
CA VAL A 111 3.96 18.83 7.71
C VAL A 111 3.66 17.34 7.49
N ASP A 112 2.54 16.84 8.03
CA ASP A 112 2.23 15.41 8.03
C ASP A 112 1.78 14.88 6.65
N GLY A 113 0.98 15.65 5.88
CA GLY A 113 0.56 15.23 4.54
C GLY A 113 1.70 15.21 3.52
N GLY A 114 2.61 16.19 3.60
CA GLY A 114 3.81 16.23 2.75
C GLY A 114 4.76 15.06 3.02
N LEU A 115 4.94 14.70 4.29
CA LEU A 115 5.71 13.53 4.71
C LEU A 115 5.04 12.22 4.24
N LEU A 116 3.71 12.14 4.25
CA LEU A 116 2.98 10.97 3.78
C LEU A 116 3.13 10.78 2.26
N VAL A 117 3.01 11.85 1.47
CA VAL A 117 3.28 11.80 0.02
C VAL A 117 4.73 11.41 -0.25
N GLN A 118 5.68 11.91 0.53
CA GLN A 118 7.09 11.54 0.40
C GLN A 118 7.33 10.06 0.76
N ALA A 119 6.65 9.54 1.79
CA ALA A 119 6.70 8.13 2.17
C ALA A 119 6.11 7.23 1.07
N LEU A 120 4.98 7.61 0.46
CA LEU A 120 4.38 6.88 -0.66
C LEU A 120 5.31 6.81 -1.87
N ARG A 121 6.09 7.87 -2.12
CA ARG A 121 7.07 7.95 -3.21
C ARG A 121 8.41 7.28 -2.89
N SER A 122 8.62 6.84 -1.65
CA SER A 122 9.88 6.22 -1.24
C SER A 122 10.12 4.90 -2.00
N PRO A 123 11.38 4.56 -2.31
CA PRO A 123 11.71 3.34 -3.03
C PRO A 123 11.23 2.08 -2.31
N ASP A 124 11.21 2.08 -0.97
CA ASP A 124 10.69 0.96 -0.18
C ASP A 124 9.19 0.69 -0.42
N PHE A 125 8.41 1.76 -0.65
CA PHE A 125 6.99 1.66 -1.02
C PHE A 125 6.76 1.41 -2.52
N ARG A 126 7.78 1.60 -3.38
CA ARG A 126 7.69 1.38 -4.83
C ARG A 126 8.18 0.01 -5.29
N GLU A 127 9.30 -0.47 -4.76
CA GLU A 127 10.03 -1.62 -5.33
C GLU A 127 9.68 -2.96 -4.67
N LYS A 128 9.04 -2.97 -3.50
CA LYS A 128 8.84 -4.19 -2.69
C LYS A 128 7.38 -4.51 -2.37
N GLY A 129 6.44 -3.98 -3.15
CA GLY A 129 5.02 -4.12 -2.87
C GLY A 129 4.63 -3.55 -1.51
N GLY A 130 5.25 -2.44 -1.11
CA GLY A 130 5.11 -1.87 0.23
C GLY A 130 3.69 -1.41 0.51
N LEU A 131 3.06 -0.73 -0.46
CA LEU A 131 1.67 -0.30 -0.32
C LEU A 131 0.73 -1.51 -0.31
N THR A 132 0.97 -2.50 -1.19
CA THR A 132 0.20 -3.76 -1.19
C THR A 132 0.24 -4.44 0.18
N ARG A 133 1.43 -4.56 0.79
CA ARG A 133 1.58 -5.13 2.13
C ARG A 133 0.86 -4.31 3.19
N CYS A 134 0.95 -2.98 3.14
CA CYS A 134 0.25 -2.10 4.06
C CYS A 134 -1.27 -2.29 3.97
N LEU A 135 -1.84 -2.26 2.76
CA LEU A 135 -3.29 -2.40 2.54
C LEU A 135 -3.83 -3.77 3.00
N ILE A 136 -3.06 -4.85 2.78
CA ILE A 136 -3.43 -6.19 3.23
C ILE A 136 -3.32 -6.31 4.76
N SER A 137 -2.22 -5.83 5.35
CA SER A 137 -2.01 -5.93 6.80
C SER A 137 -2.99 -5.07 7.61
N SER A 138 -3.41 -3.93 7.09
CA SER A 138 -4.45 -3.08 7.69
C SER A 138 -5.87 -3.55 7.40
N ARG A 139 -6.05 -4.56 6.55
CA ARG A 139 -7.36 -5.02 6.02
C ARG A 139 -8.18 -3.93 5.35
N LEU A 140 -7.52 -2.85 4.92
CA LEU A 140 -8.17 -1.77 4.19
C LEU A 140 -8.48 -2.20 2.76
N LEU A 141 -7.53 -2.92 2.13
CA LEU A 141 -7.62 -3.38 0.75
C LEU A 141 -7.97 -2.22 -0.23
N VAL A 142 -8.53 -2.54 -1.39
CA VAL A 142 -8.88 -1.55 -2.42
C VAL A 142 -10.16 -0.81 -2.02
N SER A 143 -11.18 -1.55 -1.59
CA SER A 143 -12.48 -0.97 -1.23
C SER A 143 -12.39 0.01 -0.07
N GLY A 144 -11.73 -0.36 1.03
CA GLY A 144 -11.58 0.52 2.18
C GLY A 144 -10.79 1.78 1.82
N LEU A 145 -9.77 1.67 0.97
CA LEU A 145 -9.01 2.83 0.51
C LEU A 145 -9.90 3.78 -0.29
N LEU A 146 -10.66 3.27 -1.26
CA LEU A 146 -11.55 4.08 -2.10
C LEU A 146 -12.69 4.68 -1.29
N GLU A 147 -13.27 3.94 -0.34
CA GLU A 147 -14.29 4.45 0.59
C GLU A 147 -13.73 5.58 1.45
N SER A 148 -12.53 5.44 2.00
CA SER A 148 -11.86 6.50 2.77
C SER A 148 -11.53 7.72 1.90
N VAL A 149 -11.07 7.52 0.67
CA VAL A 149 -10.76 8.63 -0.25
C VAL A 149 -12.02 9.40 -0.63
N VAL A 150 -13.09 8.73 -1.04
CA VAL A 150 -14.32 9.38 -1.48
C VAL A 150 -15.18 9.90 -0.31
N GLY A 151 -15.02 9.31 0.88
CA GLY A 151 -15.79 9.65 2.07
C GLY A 151 -15.10 10.66 3.01
N GLU A 152 -13.97 10.27 3.58
CA GLU A 152 -13.34 10.98 4.70
C GLU A 152 -12.25 11.97 4.24
N LEU A 153 -11.45 11.59 3.25
CA LEU A 153 -10.29 12.36 2.82
C LEU A 153 -10.62 13.41 1.75
N THR A 154 -11.80 13.32 1.13
CA THR A 154 -12.22 14.29 0.12
C THR A 154 -13.66 14.74 0.31
N CYS A 155 -13.93 16.04 0.11
CA CYS A 155 -15.29 16.57 0.08
C CYS A 155 -15.93 16.44 -1.31
N TRP A 156 -15.43 15.50 -2.13
CA TRP A 156 -15.92 15.28 -3.48
C TRP A 156 -17.38 14.84 -3.38
N ARG A 157 -18.30 15.73 -3.78
CA ARG A 157 -19.76 15.55 -3.64
C ARG A 157 -20.34 14.33 -4.37
N SER A 158 -19.51 13.49 -4.98
CA SER A 158 -19.89 12.22 -5.58
C SER A 158 -19.83 11.11 -4.54
N HIS A 159 -20.99 10.72 -4.03
CA HIS A 159 -21.09 9.50 -3.23
C HIS A 159 -20.99 8.29 -4.17
N PRO A 160 -20.21 7.26 -3.82
CA PRO A 160 -20.16 6.05 -4.63
C PRO A 160 -21.54 5.39 -4.65
N SER A 161 -21.93 4.90 -5.82
CA SER A 161 -23.15 4.11 -5.94
C SER A 161 -22.97 2.74 -5.30
N GLU A 162 -24.07 2.06 -4.97
CA GLU A 162 -24.02 0.67 -4.48
C GLU A 162 -23.31 -0.26 -5.48
N SER A 163 -23.45 0.00 -6.79
CA SER A 163 -22.70 -0.74 -7.82
C SER A 163 -21.20 -0.51 -7.75
N ASP A 164 -20.75 0.70 -7.39
CA ASP A 164 -19.33 1.02 -7.24
C ASP A 164 -18.77 0.27 -6.04
N LEU A 165 -19.46 0.33 -4.88
CA LEU A 165 -19.07 -0.41 -3.68
C LEU A 165 -18.96 -1.92 -3.93
N GLN A 166 -19.93 -2.50 -4.66
CA GLN A 166 -19.87 -3.91 -5.05
C GLN A 166 -18.74 -4.22 -6.03
N ALA A 167 -18.41 -3.30 -6.94
CA ALA A 167 -17.24 -3.45 -7.81
C ALA A 167 -15.95 -3.46 -6.99
N TRP A 168 -15.77 -2.50 -6.07
CA TRP A 168 -14.58 -2.39 -5.25
C TRP A 168 -14.37 -3.63 -4.36
N ARG A 169 -15.44 -4.18 -3.77
CA ARG A 169 -15.35 -5.45 -3.01
C ARG A 169 -14.99 -6.66 -3.88
N ARG A 170 -15.35 -6.65 -5.17
CA ARG A 170 -14.87 -7.68 -6.12
C ARG A 170 -13.40 -7.48 -6.44
N TRP A 171 -12.96 -6.24 -6.55
CA TRP A 171 -11.56 -5.89 -6.77
C TRP A 171 -10.68 -6.36 -5.64
N ASP A 172 -11.11 -6.25 -4.37
CA ASP A 172 -10.39 -6.81 -3.22
C ASP A 172 -10.02 -8.28 -3.42
N LYS A 173 -10.99 -9.12 -3.81
CA LYS A 173 -10.76 -10.54 -4.06
C LYS A 173 -9.75 -10.80 -5.18
N THR A 174 -9.73 -9.95 -6.20
CA THR A 174 -8.77 -10.08 -7.30
C THR A 174 -7.39 -9.61 -6.86
N TYR A 175 -7.33 -8.50 -6.15
CA TYR A 175 -6.11 -7.90 -5.61
C TYR A 175 -5.42 -8.85 -4.62
N GLU A 176 -6.16 -9.46 -3.69
CA GLU A 176 -5.63 -10.47 -2.76
C GLU A 176 -5.12 -11.72 -3.47
N ARG A 177 -5.82 -12.17 -4.52
CA ARG A 177 -5.36 -13.32 -5.33
C ARG A 177 -4.05 -13.01 -6.03
N LEU A 178 -3.92 -11.81 -6.62
CA LEU A 178 -2.70 -11.33 -7.25
C LEU A 178 -1.55 -11.28 -6.23
N ALA A 179 -1.76 -10.63 -5.08
CA ALA A 179 -0.76 -10.52 -4.02
C ALA A 179 -0.32 -11.90 -3.49
N SER A 180 -1.26 -12.82 -3.26
CA SER A 180 -0.97 -14.19 -2.82
C SER A 180 -0.18 -14.97 -3.87
N ARG A 181 -0.50 -14.79 -5.15
CA ARG A 181 0.19 -15.43 -6.26
C ARG A 181 1.64 -14.96 -6.37
N VAL A 182 1.86 -13.65 -6.34
CA VAL A 182 3.20 -13.04 -6.38
C VAL A 182 4.03 -13.50 -5.18
N ALA A 183 3.45 -13.50 -3.98
CA ALA A 183 4.12 -14.00 -2.77
C ALA A 183 4.53 -15.48 -2.88
N ALA A 184 3.66 -16.33 -3.44
CA ALA A 184 3.96 -17.75 -3.64
C ALA A 184 5.10 -17.97 -4.65
N VAL A 185 5.12 -17.21 -5.75
CA VAL A 185 6.22 -17.27 -6.73
C VAL A 185 7.53 -16.86 -6.08
N GLN A 186 7.54 -15.73 -5.35
CA GLN A 186 8.74 -15.25 -4.66
C GLN A 186 9.26 -16.27 -3.63
N GLN A 187 8.37 -16.91 -2.87
CA GLN A 187 8.75 -17.96 -1.91
C GLN A 187 9.36 -19.18 -2.61
N ALA A 188 8.78 -19.61 -3.74
CA ALA A 188 9.30 -20.73 -4.51
C ALA A 188 10.70 -20.42 -5.08
N GLU A 189 10.94 -19.20 -5.55
CA GLU A 189 12.26 -18.77 -6.01
C GLU A 189 13.29 -18.70 -4.88
N ASN A 190 12.89 -18.16 -3.73
CA ASN A 190 13.74 -18.11 -2.55
C ASN A 190 14.09 -19.52 -2.05
N ALA A 191 13.15 -20.46 -2.09
CA ALA A 191 13.40 -21.86 -1.76
C ALA A 191 14.40 -22.54 -2.71
N LYS A 192 14.33 -22.22 -4.02
CA LYS A 192 15.31 -22.70 -5.02
C LYS A 192 16.71 -22.16 -4.74
N ARG A 193 16.83 -20.90 -4.34
CA ARG A 193 18.11 -20.28 -3.97
C ARG A 193 18.65 -20.76 -2.62
N ALA A 194 17.76 -21.13 -1.70
CA ALA A 194 18.10 -21.63 -0.37
C ALA A 194 18.45 -23.12 -0.33
N VAL A 195 18.38 -23.83 -1.47
CA VAL A 195 19.03 -25.14 -1.58
C VAL A 195 20.51 -24.92 -1.24
N PRO A 196 21.02 -25.49 -0.13
CA PRO A 196 22.42 -25.35 0.18
C PRO A 196 23.17 -25.88 -1.02
N THR A 197 24.23 -25.21 -1.43
CA THR A 197 25.32 -25.81 -2.18
C THR A 197 25.73 -27.04 -1.37
N ALA A 198 25.09 -28.18 -1.64
CA ALA A 198 25.39 -29.43 -0.98
C ALA A 198 26.81 -29.69 -1.40
N ASP A 199 27.76 -29.45 -0.48
CA ASP A 199 29.17 -29.70 -0.68
C ASP A 199 29.25 -31.09 -1.31
N PRO A 200 29.64 -31.22 -2.59
CA PRO A 200 29.63 -32.52 -3.25
C PRO A 200 30.55 -33.49 -2.50
N MET A 201 31.50 -33.01 -1.69
CA MET A 201 32.30 -33.82 -0.79
C MET A 201 31.63 -34.19 0.54
N ALA A 202 30.57 -33.52 1.00
CA ALA A 202 29.85 -33.94 2.21
C ALA A 202 29.21 -35.33 2.03
N ARG A 203 28.78 -35.65 0.81
CA ARG A 203 28.26 -36.98 0.45
C ARG A 203 29.37 -38.05 0.39
N TRP A 204 30.58 -37.68 -0.01
CA TRP A 204 31.75 -38.57 -0.01
C TRP A 204 32.32 -38.80 1.40
N ARG A 205 32.38 -37.77 2.25
CA ARG A 205 32.83 -37.88 3.65
C ARG A 205 31.92 -38.78 4.50
N CYS A 206 30.62 -38.84 4.22
CA CYS A 206 29.71 -39.79 4.87
C CYS A 206 29.95 -41.25 4.42
N LEU A 207 30.38 -41.46 3.18
CA LEU A 207 30.70 -42.78 2.64
C LEU A 207 32.05 -43.31 3.17
N GLU A 208 33.05 -42.44 3.35
CA GLU A 208 34.32 -42.82 3.98
C GLU A 208 34.17 -43.16 5.46
N ALA A 209 33.30 -42.45 6.20
CA ALA A 209 32.99 -42.79 7.59
C ALA A 209 32.29 -44.16 7.73
N GLN A 210 31.45 -44.55 6.77
CA GLN A 210 30.80 -45.87 6.74
C GLN A 210 31.75 -47.03 6.39
N GLN A 211 32.88 -46.77 5.74
CA GLN A 211 33.88 -47.81 5.45
C GLN A 211 34.81 -48.11 6.62
N CYS A 212 34.92 -47.23 7.61
CA CYS A 212 35.74 -47.45 8.79
C CYS A 212 35.04 -48.31 9.88
N ASP A 213 33.70 -48.36 9.89
CA ASP A 213 32.93 -49.13 10.90
C ASP A 213 32.52 -50.54 10.43
N ALA A 214 32.86 -50.95 9.21
CA ALA A 214 32.54 -52.29 8.69
C ALA A 214 33.54 -53.39 9.12
N ALA A 215 34.45 -53.09 10.05
CA ALA A 215 35.45 -54.05 10.53
C ALA A 215 35.08 -54.74 11.85
N ASP A 216 34.10 -54.26 12.62
CA ASP A 216 33.64 -54.95 13.83
C ASP A 216 32.11 -54.96 13.88
N GLY A 217 31.54 -56.16 13.86
CA GLY A 217 30.11 -56.39 13.77
C GLY A 217 29.33 -55.79 14.94
N VAL A 218 28.65 -54.67 14.70
CA VAL A 218 27.59 -54.15 15.57
C VAL A 218 26.46 -53.59 14.71
N GLN A 219 25.23 -53.87 15.15
CA GLN A 219 23.98 -53.60 14.43
C GLN A 219 23.78 -52.11 14.09
N ILE A 220 23.37 -51.89 12.84
CA ILE A 220 22.93 -50.60 12.29
C ILE A 220 21.68 -50.16 13.05
N THR A 221 21.78 -49.07 13.82
CA THR A 221 20.62 -48.24 14.18
C THR A 221 20.62 -47.01 13.28
N GLU A 222 19.48 -46.78 12.65
CA GLU A 222 19.25 -45.73 11.65
C GLU A 222 19.57 -44.34 12.19
N CYS A 223 20.53 -43.65 11.57
CA CYS A 223 20.68 -42.21 11.71
C CYS A 223 19.58 -41.52 10.89
N PHE A 224 18.41 -41.31 11.51
CA PHE A 224 17.43 -40.33 11.07
C PHE A 224 17.95 -38.92 11.37
N ALA A 225 18.30 -38.17 10.32
CA ALA A 225 18.52 -36.72 10.38
C ALA A 225 17.64 -36.09 9.29
N GLY A 226 16.69 -35.20 9.57
CA GLY A 226 16.20 -34.67 10.83
C GLY A 226 14.94 -33.86 10.57
N HIS A 227 14.03 -33.87 11.53
CA HIS A 227 13.00 -32.86 11.73
C HIS A 227 12.76 -32.72 13.23
N THR A 228 12.49 -31.48 13.63
CA THR A 228 11.90 -31.01 14.90
C THR A 228 12.80 -30.72 16.11
N ALA A 229 12.86 -29.42 16.40
CA ALA A 229 12.42 -28.76 17.63
C ALA A 229 13.06 -29.12 18.99
N ALA A 230 13.70 -28.08 19.53
CA ALA A 230 13.80 -27.69 20.94
C ALA A 230 13.08 -28.54 22.00
N CYS A 231 13.84 -28.99 23.00
CA CYS A 231 13.48 -28.91 24.43
C CYS A 231 14.77 -28.90 25.28
N ALA A 232 14.81 -28.02 26.28
CA ALA A 232 15.93 -27.76 27.18
C ALA A 232 16.17 -28.89 28.21
N PRO A 233 17.37 -29.00 28.82
CA PRO A 233 17.66 -30.01 29.83
C PRO A 233 17.39 -29.47 31.25
N MET A 234 16.72 -30.26 32.09
CA MET A 234 16.82 -30.13 33.54
C MET A 234 17.42 -31.42 34.10
N CYS A 235 18.67 -31.31 34.52
CA CYS A 235 19.44 -32.34 35.21
C CYS A 235 18.84 -32.61 36.60
N GLY A 236 18.55 -33.87 36.90
CA GLY A 236 18.45 -34.41 38.25
C GLY A 236 19.63 -35.33 38.52
N TYR A 237 20.56 -34.87 39.34
CA TYR A 237 21.72 -35.60 39.83
C TYR A 237 21.31 -36.77 40.75
N GLY A 238 21.87 -37.96 40.49
CA GLY A 238 22.79 -38.64 41.41
C GLY A 238 22.26 -39.52 42.55
N GLN A 239 23.00 -40.63 42.72
CA GLN A 239 23.20 -41.47 43.93
C GLN A 239 22.14 -42.56 44.17
N THR A 240 22.44 -43.82 44.48
CA THR A 240 23.69 -44.55 44.84
C THR A 240 23.42 -46.07 44.73
N THR A 241 24.50 -46.84 44.67
CA THR A 241 24.62 -48.31 44.53
C THR A 241 24.26 -49.09 45.83
N PRO A 242 24.65 -50.38 46.04
CA PRO A 242 23.88 -51.57 45.69
C PRO A 242 23.63 -52.53 46.90
N SER A 243 22.63 -53.41 46.80
CA SER A 243 22.63 -54.84 47.21
C SER A 243 21.23 -55.41 47.05
#